data_AF-A0A9E2RVC1-F1
#
_entry.id   AF-A0A9E2RVC1-F1
#
_cell.length_a   1.000
_cell.length_b   1.000
_cell.length_c   1.000
_cell.angle_alpha   90.00
_cell.angle_beta   90.00
_cell.angle_gamma   90.00
#
_symmetry.space_group_name_H-M   'P 1'
#
loop_
_entity.id
_entity.type
_entity.pdbx_description
1 polymer ?
#
loop_
_entity_poly.entity_id
_entity_poly.type
_entity_poly.pdbx_seq_one_letter_code
_entity_poly.pdbx_strand_id
1 'polypeptide(L)'
;LLNEVVPYDWHAFFQKHVYEVADLPPTAELARAGWKLVYTAEPNAFIKASDHLRHMNNQWYSYGIKIRKNGTVTSVREGSPAWQAGMAPGMQIQALDGQSYSRDTLNYVMKQAQHSATATAFLVKQDGWYKTLDVNYHDGPRYPHLVRIPGTTDMLAAIMAPHAG
;
A
#
# COMPACT_ATOMS: atom_id res chain seq x y z
N LEU A 1 38.52 0.40 -7.54
CA LEU A 1 37.20 0.83 -8.11
C LEU A 1 36.32 -0.40 -8.36
N LEU A 2 34.98 -0.31 -8.35
CA LEU A 2 34.10 -1.49 -8.52
C LEU A 2 34.42 -2.36 -9.76
N ASN A 3 34.96 -1.73 -10.81
CA ASN A 3 35.46 -2.42 -12.01
C ASN A 3 36.62 -3.40 -11.78
N GLU A 4 37.35 -3.27 -10.67
CA GLU A 4 38.39 -4.23 -10.26
C GLU A 4 37.79 -5.52 -9.68
N VAL A 5 36.55 -5.47 -9.20
CA VAL A 5 35.83 -6.64 -8.65
C VAL A 5 35.07 -7.37 -9.76
N VAL A 6 34.26 -6.62 -10.52
CA VAL A 6 33.55 -7.12 -11.70
C VAL A 6 33.54 -6.04 -12.77
N PRO A 7 34.08 -6.31 -13.98
CA PRO A 7 33.96 -5.40 -15.12
C PRO A 7 32.48 -5.22 -15.51
N TYR A 8 31.93 -4.03 -15.28
CA TYR A 8 30.52 -3.71 -15.55
C TYR A 8 30.35 -2.20 -15.75
N ASP A 9 29.27 -1.78 -16.43
CA ASP A 9 28.93 -0.36 -16.52
C ASP A 9 28.29 0.13 -15.21
N TRP A 10 29.13 0.31 -14.19
CA TRP A 10 28.71 0.78 -12.88
C TRP A 10 28.10 2.18 -12.92
N HIS A 11 28.50 3.03 -13.87
CA HIS A 11 27.93 4.35 -14.02
C HIS A 11 26.46 4.25 -14.46
N ALA A 12 26.19 3.53 -15.55
CA ALA A 12 24.82 3.33 -16.01
C ALA A 12 23.95 2.60 -14.97
N PHE A 13 24.54 1.65 -14.23
CA PHE A 13 23.86 0.95 -13.13
C PHE A 13 23.37 1.92 -12.04
N PHE A 14 24.25 2.76 -11.50
CA PHE A 14 23.85 3.71 -10.45
C PHE A 14 22.97 4.83 -10.98
N GLN A 15 23.17 5.26 -12.23
CA GLN A 15 22.28 6.20 -12.89
C GLN A 15 20.83 5.70 -12.83
N LYS A 16 20.61 4.47 -13.29
CA LYS A 16 19.28 3.86 -13.32
C LYS A 16 18.71 3.53 -11.93
N HIS A 17 19.52 3.03 -11.02
CA HIS A 17 19.03 2.42 -9.77
C HIS A 17 19.15 3.31 -8.53
N VAL A 18 19.88 4.43 -8.61
CA VAL A 18 20.13 5.33 -7.46
C VAL A 18 19.79 6.78 -7.79
N TYR A 19 20.20 7.28 -8.96
CA TYR A 19 20.05 8.70 -9.28
C TYR A 19 18.71 9.05 -9.94
N GLU A 20 18.14 8.13 -10.72
CA GLU A 20 16.84 8.31 -11.35
C GLU A 20 15.70 7.86 -10.42
N VAL A 21 14.58 8.58 -10.48
CA VAL A 21 13.35 8.17 -9.79
C VAL A 21 12.67 7.09 -10.61
N ALA A 22 12.49 5.91 -10.03
CA ALA A 22 11.71 4.85 -10.66
C ALA A 22 10.21 5.07 -10.44
N ASP A 23 9.46 5.27 -11.52
CA ASP A 23 8.01 5.45 -11.48
C ASP A 23 7.25 4.19 -11.05
N LEU A 24 7.87 3.02 -11.23
CA LEU A 24 7.28 1.72 -10.95
C LEU A 24 8.14 0.92 -9.96
N PRO A 25 7.53 -0.02 -9.20
CA PRO A 25 8.26 -0.99 -8.43
C PRO A 25 9.26 -1.77 -9.30
N PRO A 26 10.35 -2.32 -8.72
CA PRO A 26 11.42 -3.03 -9.45
C PRO A 26 10.96 -4.42 -9.93
N THR A 27 10.00 -4.46 -10.86
CA THR A 27 9.34 -5.68 -11.34
C THR A 27 10.29 -6.58 -12.11
N ALA A 28 11.21 -6.01 -12.89
CA ALA A 28 12.21 -6.76 -13.63
C ALA A 28 13.21 -7.45 -12.68
N GLU A 29 13.62 -6.77 -11.62
CA GLU A 29 14.52 -7.29 -10.58
C GLU A 29 13.84 -8.43 -9.82
N LEU A 30 12.58 -8.24 -9.41
CA LEU A 30 11.78 -9.30 -8.78
C LEU A 30 11.67 -10.52 -9.69
N ALA A 31 11.41 -10.31 -10.99
CA ALA A 31 11.31 -11.41 -11.96
C ALA A 31 12.64 -12.16 -12.09
N ARG A 32 13.78 -11.46 -12.14
CA ARG A 32 15.12 -12.09 -12.11
C ARG A 32 15.37 -12.89 -10.83
N ALA A 33 14.77 -12.47 -9.72
CA ALA A 33 14.81 -13.20 -8.45
C ALA A 33 13.80 -14.37 -8.35
N GLY A 34 12.99 -14.59 -9.39
CA GLY A 34 11.97 -15.64 -9.45
C GLY A 34 10.63 -15.27 -8.80
N TRP A 35 10.34 -13.98 -8.64
CA TRP A 35 9.16 -13.47 -7.95
C TRP A 35 8.37 -12.50 -8.82
N LYS A 36 7.05 -12.45 -8.62
CA LYS A 36 6.18 -11.42 -9.20
C LYS A 36 5.38 -10.71 -8.11
N LEU A 37 5.21 -9.40 -8.26
CA LEU A 37 4.31 -8.60 -7.44
C LEU A 37 2.87 -8.80 -7.95
N VAL A 38 1.98 -9.20 -7.06
CA VAL A 38 0.53 -9.30 -7.32
C VAL A 38 -0.23 -8.56 -6.23
N TYR A 39 -1.50 -8.28 -6.49
CA TYR A 39 -2.40 -7.70 -5.50
C TYR A 39 -3.57 -8.63 -5.24
N THR A 40 -3.95 -8.79 -3.98
CA THR A 40 -5.09 -9.63 -3.56
C THR A 40 -5.97 -8.90 -2.55
N ALA A 41 -7.16 -9.45 -2.28
CA ALA A 41 -8.11 -8.88 -1.33
C ALA A 41 -7.75 -9.12 0.16
N GLU A 42 -6.77 -9.98 0.43
CA GLU A 42 -6.41 -10.40 1.79
C GLU A 42 -5.00 -9.94 2.14
N PRO A 43 -4.75 -9.40 3.35
CA PRO A 43 -3.41 -9.03 3.75
C PRO A 43 -2.52 -10.26 4.00
N ASN A 44 -1.24 -10.18 3.63
CA ASN A 44 -0.24 -11.19 4.00
C ASN A 44 0.11 -11.13 5.50
N ALA A 45 0.83 -12.14 5.99
CA ALA A 45 1.23 -12.25 7.39
C ALA A 45 2.04 -11.03 7.88
N PHE A 46 2.92 -10.48 7.05
CA PHE A 46 3.72 -9.30 7.39
C PHE A 46 2.83 -8.06 7.58
N ILE A 47 1.90 -7.80 6.64
CA ILE A 47 0.96 -6.67 6.74
C ILE A 47 0.07 -6.83 7.98
N LYS A 48 -0.48 -8.04 8.22
CA LYS A 48 -1.29 -8.32 9.41
C LYS A 48 -0.53 -8.02 10.70
N ALA A 49 0.72 -8.50 10.81
CA ALA A 49 1.56 -8.28 11.98
C ALA A 49 1.95 -6.79 12.15
N SER A 50 2.32 -6.12 11.06
CA SER A 50 2.71 -4.70 11.09
C SER A 50 1.56 -3.78 11.51
N ASP A 51 0.38 -3.99 10.93
CA ASP A 51 -0.83 -3.24 11.25
C ASP A 51 -1.26 -3.43 12.71
N HIS A 52 -1.18 -4.68 13.20
CA HIS A 52 -1.47 -5.02 14.59
C HIS A 52 -0.50 -4.31 15.55
N LEU A 53 0.82 -4.43 15.30
CA LEU A 53 1.87 -3.83 16.13
C LEU A 53 1.78 -2.30 16.16
N ARG A 54 1.46 -1.67 15.02
CA ARG A 54 1.40 -0.20 14.90
C ARG A 54 0.02 0.37 15.23
N HIS A 55 -0.97 -0.47 15.51
CA HIS A 55 -2.38 -0.09 15.68
C HIS A 55 -2.90 0.76 14.51
N MET A 56 -2.52 0.35 13.30
CA MET A 56 -2.83 1.02 12.04
C MET A 56 -3.81 0.19 11.23
N ASN A 57 -4.73 0.89 10.56
CA ASN A 57 -5.47 0.38 9.43
C ASN A 57 -4.85 0.96 8.16
N ASN A 58 -4.04 0.16 7.48
CA ASN A 58 -3.27 0.60 6.32
C ASN A 58 -4.05 0.37 5.02
N GLN A 59 -4.56 1.44 4.43
CA GLN A 59 -5.31 1.44 3.17
C GLN A 59 -4.52 2.10 2.04
N TRP A 60 -3.18 2.02 2.12
CA TRP A 60 -2.29 2.72 1.19
C TRP A 60 -2.54 2.33 -0.27
N TYR A 61 -2.77 1.05 -0.57
CA TYR A 61 -3.01 0.58 -1.93
C TYR A 61 -4.49 0.59 -2.34
N SER A 62 -5.39 0.87 -1.39
CA SER A 62 -6.81 1.05 -1.63
C SER A 62 -7.12 2.56 -1.75
N TYR A 63 -7.84 3.14 -0.79
CA TYR A 63 -8.16 4.57 -0.73
C TYR A 63 -6.94 5.52 -0.70
N GLY A 64 -5.74 5.03 -0.37
CA GLY A 64 -4.53 5.84 -0.30
C GLY A 64 -4.26 6.47 1.07
N ILE A 65 -4.74 5.87 2.15
CA ILE A 65 -4.66 6.46 3.50
C ILE A 65 -4.15 5.48 4.56
N LYS A 66 -3.59 6.02 5.65
CA LYS A 66 -3.30 5.27 6.88
C LYS A 66 -4.11 5.85 8.02
N ILE A 67 -4.71 4.98 8.83
CA ILE A 67 -5.69 5.39 9.84
C ILE A 67 -5.32 4.77 11.20
N ARG A 68 -5.35 5.57 12.28
CA ARG A 68 -5.27 5.08 13.67
C ARG A 68 -6.54 4.35 14.07
N LYS A 69 -6.45 3.55 15.14
CA LYS A 69 -7.60 2.87 15.74
C LYS A 69 -8.80 3.79 16.00
N ASN A 70 -8.56 5.04 16.38
CA ASN A 70 -9.59 6.05 16.65
C ASN A 70 -10.12 6.79 15.40
N GLY A 71 -9.77 6.37 14.18
CA GLY A 71 -10.20 7.01 12.93
C GLY A 71 -9.33 8.18 12.47
N THR A 72 -8.26 8.54 13.20
CA THR A 72 -7.36 9.64 12.76
C THR A 72 -6.55 9.23 11.54
N VAL A 73 -6.66 9.99 10.46
CA VAL A 73 -5.84 9.84 9.25
C VAL A 73 -4.43 10.37 9.54
N THR A 74 -3.42 9.53 9.37
CA THR A 74 -2.02 9.89 9.65
C THR A 74 -1.21 10.18 8.39
N SER A 75 -1.66 9.67 7.25
CA SER A 75 -1.01 9.87 5.96
C SER A 75 -2.04 9.76 4.85
N VAL A 76 -1.88 10.58 3.83
CA VAL A 76 -2.64 10.53 2.58
C VAL A 76 -1.63 10.48 1.45
N ARG A 77 -1.78 9.53 0.53
CA ARG A 77 -0.92 9.36 -0.63
C ARG A 77 -1.32 10.39 -1.69
N GLU A 78 -0.38 11.18 -2.16
CA GLU A 78 -0.60 12.13 -3.25
C GLU A 78 -1.21 11.42 -4.48
N GLY A 79 -2.18 12.09 -5.13
CA GLY A 79 -2.87 11.56 -6.30
C GLY A 79 -3.83 10.39 -6.04
N SER A 80 -3.93 9.89 -4.81
CA SER A 80 -4.87 8.81 -4.45
C SER A 80 -6.34 9.25 -4.43
N PRO A 81 -7.31 8.32 -4.42
CA PRO A 81 -8.73 8.66 -4.29
C PRO A 81 -9.04 9.57 -3.09
N ALA A 82 -8.46 9.29 -1.92
CA ALA A 82 -8.68 10.11 -0.74
C ALA A 82 -8.05 11.51 -0.88
N TRP A 83 -6.89 11.63 -1.53
CA TRP A 83 -6.28 12.92 -1.84
C TRP A 83 -7.17 13.76 -2.75
N GLN A 84 -7.69 13.16 -3.82
CA GLN A 84 -8.59 13.85 -4.77
C GLN A 84 -9.89 14.32 -4.10
N ALA A 85 -10.38 13.57 -3.11
CA ALA A 85 -11.54 13.95 -2.30
C ALA A 85 -11.23 15.04 -1.25
N GLY A 86 -9.99 15.51 -1.14
CA GLY A 86 -9.58 16.54 -0.19
C GLY A 86 -9.30 16.02 1.22
N MET A 87 -9.09 14.72 1.39
CA MET A 87 -8.70 14.16 2.69
C MET A 87 -7.26 14.58 3.03
N ALA A 88 -7.02 14.94 4.29
CA ALA A 88 -5.72 15.36 4.77
C ALA A 88 -5.32 14.65 6.07
N PRO A 89 -4.01 14.51 6.37
CA PRO A 89 -3.55 14.07 7.68
C PRO A 89 -4.12 14.95 8.80
N GLY A 90 -4.45 14.34 9.94
CA GLY A 90 -5.07 15.02 11.08
C GLY A 90 -6.60 14.99 11.08
N MET A 91 -7.24 14.79 9.93
CA MET A 91 -8.69 14.53 9.88
C MET A 91 -9.04 13.24 10.63
N GLN A 92 -10.17 13.23 11.33
CA GLN A 92 -10.67 12.05 12.03
C GLN A 92 -11.94 11.54 11.37
N ILE A 93 -11.91 10.32 10.83
CA ILE A 93 -13.07 9.66 10.24
C ILE A 93 -14.05 9.27 11.34
N GLN A 94 -15.30 9.72 11.20
CA GLN A 94 -16.39 9.54 12.15
C GLN A 94 -17.40 8.51 11.64
N ALA A 95 -17.69 8.54 10.33
CA ALA A 95 -18.62 7.62 9.69
C ALA A 95 -18.27 7.38 8.21
N LEU A 96 -18.80 6.28 7.68
CA LEU A 96 -18.65 5.80 6.31
C LEU A 96 -20.04 5.41 5.82
N ASP A 97 -20.53 6.03 4.74
CA ASP A 97 -21.89 5.81 4.21
C ASP A 97 -22.98 5.88 5.30
N GLY A 98 -22.82 6.82 6.24
CA GLY A 98 -23.75 7.02 7.36
C GLY A 98 -23.57 6.06 8.55
N GLN A 99 -22.71 5.05 8.46
CA GLN A 99 -22.40 4.13 9.56
C GLN A 99 -21.14 4.57 10.32
N SER A 100 -21.17 4.53 11.65
CA SER A 100 -20.01 4.89 12.50
C SER A 100 -18.73 4.17 12.07
N TYR A 101 -17.60 4.89 12.08
CA TYR A 101 -16.32 4.35 11.66
C TYR A 101 -15.86 3.22 12.58
N SER A 102 -15.53 2.09 11.95
CA SER A 102 -14.70 1.03 12.50
C SER A 102 -13.87 0.42 11.37
N ARG A 103 -12.86 -0.40 11.71
CA ARG A 103 -12.12 -1.14 10.68
C ARG A 103 -13.04 -2.06 9.89
N ASP A 104 -13.99 -2.70 10.55
CA ASP A 104 -14.91 -3.65 9.94
C ASP A 104 -15.92 -2.93 9.03
N THR A 105 -16.43 -1.77 9.47
CA THR A 105 -17.27 -0.91 8.64
C THR A 105 -16.52 -0.47 7.38
N LEU A 106 -15.25 -0.05 7.50
CA LEU A 106 -14.45 0.32 6.32
C LEU A 106 -14.27 -0.83 5.33
N ASN A 107 -13.98 -2.03 5.84
CA ASN A 107 -13.87 -3.21 4.99
C ASN A 107 -15.20 -3.56 4.33
N TYR A 108 -16.31 -3.43 5.05
CA TYR A 108 -17.65 -3.69 4.54
C TYR A 108 -18.02 -2.71 3.42
N VAL A 109 -17.95 -1.40 3.65
CA VAL A 109 -18.33 -0.39 2.64
C VAL A 109 -17.44 -0.48 1.41
N MET A 110 -16.15 -0.77 1.59
CA MET A 110 -15.22 -0.96 0.47
C MET A 110 -15.62 -2.15 -0.41
N LYS A 111 -16.07 -3.26 0.19
CA LYS A 111 -16.58 -4.41 -0.57
C LYS A 111 -17.90 -4.07 -1.29
N GLN A 112 -18.79 -3.29 -0.67
CA GLN A 112 -20.01 -2.83 -1.34
C GLN A 112 -19.70 -1.89 -2.51
N ALA A 113 -18.72 -1.00 -2.35
CA ALA A 113 -18.30 -0.05 -3.40
C ALA A 113 -17.82 -0.76 -4.68
N GLN A 114 -17.28 -1.98 -4.60
CA GLN A 114 -16.91 -2.77 -5.79
C GLN A 114 -18.07 -3.07 -6.73
N HIS A 115 -19.29 -3.04 -6.21
CA HIS A 115 -20.52 -3.38 -6.92
C HIS A 115 -21.41 -2.17 -7.17
N SER A 116 -20.87 -0.96 -6.95
CA SER A 116 -21.59 0.30 -7.05
C SER A 116 -20.77 1.32 -7.86
N ALA A 117 -21.44 2.28 -8.49
CA ALA A 117 -20.80 3.45 -9.09
C ALA A 117 -20.76 4.65 -8.14
N THR A 118 -21.36 4.52 -6.94
CA THR A 118 -21.42 5.59 -5.94
C THR A 118 -20.14 5.60 -5.11
N ALA A 119 -19.51 6.77 -5.01
CA ALA A 119 -18.37 6.99 -4.13
C ALA A 119 -18.75 6.74 -2.66
N THR A 120 -17.80 6.24 -1.86
CA THR A 120 -18.01 6.08 -0.42
C THR A 120 -17.95 7.46 0.25
N ALA A 121 -18.97 7.79 1.03
CA ALA A 121 -19.07 9.04 1.76
C ALA A 121 -18.33 8.93 3.11
N PHE A 122 -17.21 9.64 3.25
CA PHE A 122 -16.44 9.73 4.49
C PHE A 122 -16.87 10.97 5.26
N LEU A 123 -17.58 10.78 6.38
CA LEU A 123 -17.78 11.86 7.34
C LEU A 123 -16.52 12.01 8.17
N VAL A 124 -15.83 13.14 8.03
CA VAL A 124 -14.61 13.47 8.76
C VAL A 124 -14.83 14.66 9.68
N LYS A 125 -14.08 14.69 10.79
CA LYS A 125 -13.99 15.82 11.71
C LYS A 125 -12.59 16.42 11.65
N GLN A 126 -12.51 17.74 11.59
CA GLN A 126 -11.27 18.51 11.70
C GLN A 126 -11.55 19.84 12.39
N ASP A 127 -10.76 20.18 13.41
CA ASP A 127 -10.84 21.47 14.14
C ASP A 127 -12.26 21.80 14.64
N GLY A 128 -13.01 20.77 15.06
CA GLY A 128 -14.39 20.90 15.56
C GLY A 128 -15.47 20.85 14.47
N TRP A 129 -15.11 20.97 13.20
CA TRP A 129 -16.04 20.95 12.07
C TRP A 129 -16.16 19.57 11.46
N TYR A 130 -17.35 19.24 10.98
CA TYR A 130 -17.60 18.03 10.20
C TYR A 130 -17.68 18.36 8.71
N LYS A 131 -17.14 17.46 7.88
CA LYS A 131 -17.23 17.51 6.42
C LYS A 131 -17.49 16.12 5.89
N THR A 132 -18.28 16.00 4.84
CA THR A 132 -18.42 14.76 4.08
C THR A 132 -17.53 14.84 2.85
N LEU A 133 -16.68 13.83 2.65
CA LEU A 133 -15.82 13.69 1.48
C LEU A 133 -16.26 12.46 0.69
N ASP A 134 -16.57 12.64 -0.59
CA ASP A 134 -16.93 11.54 -1.47
C ASP A 134 -15.67 10.94 -2.10
N VAL A 135 -15.29 9.75 -1.65
CA VAL A 135 -14.05 9.09 -2.07
C VAL A 135 -14.35 8.05 -3.14
N ASN A 136 -14.01 8.39 -4.39
CA ASN A 136 -14.29 7.57 -5.57
C ASN A 136 -13.28 6.42 -5.72
N TYR A 137 -13.57 5.24 -5.16
CA TYR A 137 -12.74 4.05 -5.23
C TYR A 137 -13.57 2.77 -5.25
N HIS A 138 -13.31 1.90 -6.23
CA HIS A 138 -14.16 0.74 -6.53
C HIS A 138 -13.37 -0.58 -6.71
N ASP A 139 -12.05 -0.58 -6.55
CA ASP A 139 -11.24 -1.79 -6.77
C ASP A 139 -11.31 -2.80 -5.60
N GLY A 140 -11.90 -2.40 -4.47
CA GLY A 140 -12.03 -3.23 -3.27
C GLY A 140 -10.76 -3.32 -2.43
N PRO A 141 -10.69 -4.24 -1.46
CA PRO A 141 -9.47 -4.43 -0.68
C PRO A 141 -8.29 -4.81 -1.58
N ARG A 142 -7.16 -4.11 -1.42
CA ARG A 142 -5.98 -4.31 -2.27
C ARG A 142 -4.70 -4.38 -1.44
N TYR A 143 -4.08 -5.55 -1.39
CA TYR A 143 -2.85 -5.79 -0.63
C TYR A 143 -1.76 -6.38 -1.53
N PRO A 144 -0.51 -5.89 -1.46
CA PRO A 144 0.59 -6.43 -2.26
C PRO A 144 1.08 -7.78 -1.70
N HIS A 145 1.38 -8.71 -2.61
CA HIS A 145 2.00 -9.99 -2.33
C HIS A 145 3.11 -10.27 -3.34
N LEU A 146 4.18 -10.93 -2.88
CA LEU A 146 5.11 -11.59 -3.78
C LEU A 146 4.69 -13.03 -3.93
N VAL A 147 4.63 -13.52 -5.16
CA VAL A 147 4.37 -14.93 -5.46
C VAL A 147 5.47 -15.48 -6.36
N ARG A 148 5.80 -16.75 -6.18
CA ARG A 148 6.82 -17.46 -6.95
C ARG A 148 6.45 -17.50 -8.43
N ILE A 149 7.45 -17.36 -9.29
CA ILE A 149 7.35 -17.68 -10.72
C ILE A 149 7.73 -19.17 -10.88
N PRO A 150 6.83 -20.04 -11.36
CA PRO A 150 7.13 -21.46 -11.53
C PRO A 150 8.36 -21.69 -12.41
N GLY A 151 9.21 -22.66 -12.03
CA GLY A 151 10.42 -23.02 -12.79
C GLY A 151 11.62 -22.09 -12.62
N THR A 152 11.54 -21.08 -11.74
CA THR A 152 12.67 -20.16 -11.45
C THR A 152 13.31 -20.46 -10.11
N THR A 153 14.59 -20.11 -9.95
CA THR A 153 15.31 -20.18 -8.66
C THR A 153 14.72 -19.18 -7.67
N ASP A 154 14.65 -19.57 -6.39
CA ASP A 154 14.26 -18.64 -5.32
C ASP A 154 15.46 -17.87 -4.79
N MET A 155 15.80 -16.79 -5.49
CA MET A 155 16.95 -15.97 -5.13
C MET A 155 16.75 -15.25 -3.80
N LEU A 156 15.52 -14.86 -3.45
CA LEU A 156 15.27 -14.22 -2.16
C LEU A 156 15.48 -15.21 -1.00
N ALA A 157 14.99 -16.44 -1.14
CA ALA A 157 15.26 -17.48 -0.14
C ALA A 157 16.76 -17.79 -0.02
N ALA A 158 17.48 -17.85 -1.15
CA ALA A 158 18.93 -18.07 -1.15
C ALA A 158 19.69 -16.92 -0.44
N ILE A 159 19.29 -15.66 -0.67
CA ILE A 159 19.90 -14.48 -0.02
C ILE A 159 19.61 -14.45 1.49
N MET A 160 18.41 -14.83 1.90
CA MET A 160 18.00 -14.83 3.31
C MET A 160 18.43 -16.10 4.06
N ALA A 161 18.99 -17.09 3.38
CA ALA A 161 19.42 -18.32 4.00
C ALA A 161 20.53 -18.02 5.02
N PRO A 162 20.48 -18.62 6.21
CA PRO A 162 21.58 -18.49 7.16
C PRO A 162 22.85 -19.09 6.54
N HIS A 163 23.93 -18.34 6.56
CA HIS A 163 25.25 -18.89 6.33
C HIS A 163 25.73 -19.51 7.65
N ALA A 164 25.77 -20.84 7.72
CA ALA A 164 26.59 -21.50 8.73
C ALA A 164 28.06 -21.19 8.40
N GLY A 165 28.78 -20.62 9.35
CA GLY A 165 30.25 -20.50 9.29
C GLY A 165 30.91 -21.85 9.49
#